data_AF-D3VFM8-F1
#
_entry.id   AF-D3VFM8-F1
#
_cell.length_a   1.000
_cell.length_b   1.000
_cell.length_c   1.000
_cell.angle_alpha   90.00
_cell.angle_beta   90.00
_cell.angle_gamma   90.00
#
_symmetry.space_group_name_H-M   'P 1'
#
loop_
_entity.id
_entity.type
_entity.pdbx_description
1 polymer ?
#
loop_
_entity_poly.entity_id
_entity_poly.type
_entity_poly.pdbx_seq_one_letter_code
_entity_poly.pdbx_strand_id
1 'polypeptide(L)'
;MKSIGDRDFKTFYIQHVKQYLTADFPGLVSYTRMLTLKKRALIPLCAFLSSRKATTQGSAFIDPTKIAVCHHLRIPRHRVFEGIAQRGKTSTSGFYGFKIF
;
A
#
# COMPACT_ATOMS: atom_id res chain seq x y z
N MET A 1 -12.88 13.25 -24.95
CA MET A 1 -11.82 13.16 -23.91
C MET A 1 -11.22 11.76 -23.97
N LYS A 2 -9.99 11.62 -24.47
CA LYS A 2 -9.35 10.32 -24.69
C LYS A 2 -8.66 9.92 -23.38
N SER A 3 -9.18 8.89 -22.70
CA SER A 3 -8.53 8.28 -21.55
C SER A 3 -7.25 7.58 -22.01
N ILE A 4 -6.12 8.30 -21.98
CA ILE A 4 -4.80 7.69 -22.11
C ILE A 4 -4.54 7.01 -20.77
N GLY A 5 -4.70 5.67 -20.77
CA GLY A 5 -4.19 4.83 -19.71
C GLY A 5 -2.67 4.96 -19.69
N ASP A 6 -2.16 5.89 -18.89
CA ASP A 6 -0.72 6.04 -18.68
C ASP A 6 -0.20 4.83 -17.91
N ARG A 7 0.28 3.84 -18.65
CA ARG A 7 0.94 2.64 -18.09
C ARG A 7 2.21 2.99 -17.31
N ASP A 8 2.86 4.12 -17.65
CA ASP A 8 4.15 4.54 -17.08
C ASP A 8 4.19 6.03 -16.75
N PHE A 9 4.87 6.37 -15.65
CA PHE A 9 5.04 7.76 -15.17
C PHE A 9 5.70 8.67 -16.21
N LYS A 10 6.55 8.12 -17.09
CA LYS A 10 7.20 8.87 -18.16
C LYS A 10 6.19 9.41 -19.17
N THR A 11 5.23 8.57 -19.58
CA THR A 11 4.18 8.93 -20.54
C THR A 11 3.27 10.00 -19.95
N PHE A 12 2.83 9.79 -18.71
CA PHE A 12 2.09 10.78 -17.94
C PHE A 12 2.81 12.13 -17.88
N TYR A 13 4.09 12.14 -17.52
CA TYR A 13 4.84 13.38 -17.38
C TYR A 13 5.02 14.13 -18.71
N ILE A 14 5.35 13.42 -19.79
CA ILE A 14 5.68 14.03 -21.08
C ILE A 14 4.42 14.40 -21.87
N GLN A 15 3.42 13.53 -21.89
CA GLN A 15 2.23 13.69 -22.73
C GLN A 15 1.11 14.43 -22.01
N HIS A 16 1.00 14.29 -20.68
CA HIS A 16 -0.07 14.94 -19.92
C HIS A 16 0.44 16.22 -19.23
N VAL A 17 1.41 16.10 -18.32
CA VAL A 17 1.86 17.23 -17.49
C VAL A 17 2.48 18.35 -18.33
N LYS A 18 3.37 18.00 -19.26
CA LYS A 18 4.03 19.00 -20.12
C LYS A 18 3.11 19.65 -21.15
N GLN A 19 1.99 19.01 -21.52
CA GLN A 19 1.10 19.55 -22.56
C GLN A 19 -0.07 20.34 -21.98
N TYR A 20 -0.66 19.84 -20.88
CA TYR A 20 -1.91 20.37 -20.35
C TYR A 20 -1.76 21.12 -19.02
N LEU A 21 -0.71 20.84 -18.23
CA LEU A 21 -0.51 21.47 -16.91
C LEU A 21 0.61 22.51 -16.90
N THR A 22 1.02 23.03 -18.06
CA THR A 22 2.03 24.10 -18.14
C THR A 22 1.55 25.42 -17.54
N ALA A 23 0.25 25.69 -17.56
CA ALA A 23 -0.34 26.86 -16.91
C ALA A 23 -0.20 26.80 -15.38
N ASP A 24 -0.40 25.61 -14.80
CA ASP A 24 -0.29 25.38 -13.36
C ASP A 24 1.17 25.27 -12.88
N PHE A 25 2.07 24.82 -13.76
CA PHE A 25 3.49 24.63 -13.48
C PHE A 25 4.37 25.41 -14.46
N PRO A 26 4.44 26.75 -14.35
CA PRO A 26 5.23 27.58 -15.26
C PRO A 26 6.75 27.28 -15.19
N GLY A 27 7.23 26.71 -14.09
CA GLY A 27 8.62 26.29 -13.89
C GLY A 27 8.88 24.79 -14.10
N LEU A 28 8.16 24.14 -15.02
CA LEU A 28 8.24 22.69 -15.18
C LEU A 28 9.65 22.24 -15.59
N VAL A 29 10.24 21.36 -14.79
CA VAL A 29 11.60 20.84 -15.03
C VAL A 29 11.62 19.74 -16.08
N SER A 30 12.79 19.41 -16.63
CA SER A 30 12.92 18.26 -17.52
C SER A 30 12.56 16.95 -16.80
N TYR A 31 12.11 15.93 -17.55
CA TYR A 31 11.77 14.62 -16.98
C TYR A 31 12.90 14.04 -16.11
N THR A 32 14.14 14.13 -16.59
CA THR A 32 15.33 13.66 -15.85
C THR A 32 15.49 14.41 -14.52
N ARG A 33 15.29 15.73 -14.53
CA ARG A 33 15.35 16.54 -13.30
C ARG A 33 14.20 16.20 -12.35
N MET A 34 13.00 15.96 -12.87
CA MET A 34 11.86 15.51 -12.08
C MET A 34 12.13 14.16 -11.40
N LEU A 35 12.75 13.21 -12.09
CA LEU A 35 13.15 11.93 -11.49
C LEU A 35 14.16 12.12 -10.35
N THR A 36 15.17 12.98 -10.54
CA THR A 36 16.13 13.30 -9.48
C THR A 36 15.46 13.96 -8.29
N LEU A 37 14.54 14.90 -8.53
CA LEU A 37 13.78 15.57 -7.47
C LEU A 37 12.86 14.60 -6.73
N LYS A 38 12.14 13.72 -7.43
CA LYS A 38 11.30 12.68 -6.83
C LYS A 38 12.10 11.77 -5.89
N LYS A 39 13.30 11.35 -6.33
CA LYS A 39 14.21 10.55 -5.48
C LYS A 39 14.69 11.34 -4.25
N ARG A 40 15.06 12.61 -4.43
CA ARG A 40 15.51 13.49 -3.34
C ARG A 40 14.39 13.81 -2.35
N ALA A 41 13.15 13.94 -2.83
CA ALA A 41 11.97 14.23 -2.02
C ALA A 41 11.57 13.05 -1.15
N LEU A 42 11.97 11.82 -1.50
CA LEU A 42 11.65 10.63 -0.72
C LEU A 42 12.20 10.70 0.72
N ILE A 43 13.45 11.13 0.88
CA ILE A 43 14.11 11.23 2.20
C ILE A 43 13.39 12.23 3.13
N PRO A 44 13.19 13.50 2.76
CA PRO A 44 12.47 14.46 3.61
C PRO A 44 11.00 14.08 3.78
N LEU A 45 10.37 13.42 2.80
CA LEU A 45 9.01 12.89 2.97
C LEU A 45 8.97 11.79 4.03
N CYS A 46 9.90 10.83 3.99
CA CYS A 46 10.03 9.80 5.01
C CYS A 46 10.32 10.40 6.39
N ALA A 47 11.19 11.40 6.46
CA ALA A 47 11.49 12.11 7.71
C ALA A 47 10.26 12.87 8.23
N PHE A 48 9.52 13.56 7.36
CA PHE A 48 8.29 14.26 7.71
C PHE A 48 7.18 13.30 8.17
N LEU A 49 6.97 12.20 7.44
CA LEU A 49 6.02 11.17 7.85
C LEU A 49 6.44 10.55 9.17
N SER A 50 7.73 10.37 9.41
CA SER A 50 8.25 9.84 10.68
C SER A 50 8.12 10.84 11.82
N SER A 51 8.27 12.15 11.59
CA SER A 51 8.05 13.17 12.61
C SER A 51 6.57 13.39 12.92
N ARG A 52 5.69 13.11 11.94
CA ARG A 52 4.24 13.16 12.07
C ARG A 52 3.62 11.83 12.49
N LYS A 53 4.41 10.76 12.60
CA LYS A 53 3.96 9.54 13.29
C LYS A 53 3.69 9.95 14.73
N ALA A 54 2.42 10.04 15.09
CA ALA A 54 2.04 10.06 16.48
C ALA A 54 2.74 8.88 17.16
N THR A 55 3.28 9.11 18.36
CA THR A 55 3.80 8.07 19.23
C THR A 55 2.64 7.18 19.64
N THR A 56 2.14 6.34 18.74
CA THR A 56 1.21 5.29 19.10
C THR A 56 2.02 4.34 19.96
N GLN A 57 1.72 4.33 21.25
CA GLN A 57 2.28 3.38 22.20
C GLN A 57 1.90 1.97 21.73
N GLY A 58 2.76 1.34 20.92
CA GLY A 58 2.62 -0.04 20.48
C GLY A 58 1.46 -0.37 19.53
N SER A 59 0.67 0.61 19.06
CA SER A 59 -0.47 0.34 18.17
C SER A 59 -0.44 1.20 16.90
N ALA A 60 0.58 1.01 16.06
CA ALA A 60 0.31 1.15 14.64
C ALA A 60 -0.64 -0.01 14.31
N PHE A 61 -1.92 0.29 14.10
CA PHE A 61 -2.99 -0.67 13.83
C PHE A 61 -2.76 -1.27 12.44
N ILE A 62 -1.68 -2.05 12.29
CA ILE A 62 -1.53 -2.96 11.18
C ILE A 62 -2.60 -4.00 11.46
N ASP A 63 -3.63 -4.04 10.62
CA ASP A 63 -4.65 -5.08 10.72
C ASP A 63 -3.91 -6.42 10.72
N PRO A 64 -3.98 -7.17 11.83
CA PRO A 64 -3.17 -8.35 11.95
C PRO A 64 -3.57 -9.35 10.88
N THR A 65 -2.57 -9.87 10.17
CA THR A 65 -2.79 -10.65 8.96
C THR A 65 -3.34 -12.02 9.36
N LYS A 66 -4.48 -12.40 8.76
CA LYS A 66 -5.00 -13.76 8.91
C LYS A 66 -4.22 -14.71 8.01
N ILE A 67 -3.70 -15.78 8.59
CA ILE A 67 -3.25 -16.96 7.86
C ILE A 67 -4.35 -18.00 7.97
N ALA A 68 -5.10 -18.21 6.90
CA ALA A 68 -6.12 -19.26 6.84
C ALA A 68 -5.44 -20.61 6.56
N VAL A 69 -5.54 -21.52 7.54
CA VAL A 69 -5.01 -22.89 7.44
C VAL A 69 -5.94 -23.76 6.60
N CYS A 70 -7.26 -23.62 6.77
CA CYS A 70 -8.24 -24.33 5.96
C CYS A 70 -9.54 -23.54 5.79
N HIS A 71 -10.35 -23.95 4.81
CA HIS A 71 -11.71 -23.44 4.65
C HIS A 71 -12.61 -23.88 5.81
N HIS A 72 -13.63 -23.07 6.15
CA HIS A 72 -14.48 -23.31 7.32
C HIS A 72 -15.24 -24.65 7.28
N LEU A 73 -15.59 -25.14 6.08
CA LEU A 73 -16.23 -26.43 5.87
C LEU A 73 -15.30 -27.63 6.12
N ARG A 74 -13.97 -27.42 6.12
CA ARG A 74 -12.97 -28.48 6.27
C ARG A 74 -12.42 -28.61 7.68
N ILE A 75 -12.83 -27.73 8.61
CA ILE A 75 -12.38 -27.74 10.00
C ILE A 75 -12.60 -29.10 10.67
N PRO A 76 -13.77 -29.79 10.53
CA PRO A 76 -13.98 -31.08 11.20
C PRO A 76 -13.05 -32.21 10.76
N ARG A 77 -12.37 -32.08 9.62
CA ARG A 77 -11.47 -33.09 9.05
C ARG A 77 -10.00 -32.70 9.20
N HIS A 78 -9.72 -31.53 9.76
CA HIS A 78 -8.38 -30.95 9.79
C HIS A 78 -7.64 -31.34 11.08
N ARG A 79 -6.63 -32.22 10.96
CA ARG A 79 -5.87 -32.77 12.11
C ARG A 79 -4.50 -32.12 12.33
N VAL A 80 -3.93 -31.47 11.31
CA VAL A 80 -2.51 -31.03 11.31
C VAL A 80 -2.24 -29.90 12.31
N PHE A 81 -3.20 -28.99 12.49
CA PHE A 81 -3.13 -27.89 13.46
C PHE A 81 -4.28 -27.95 14.47
N GLU A 82 -4.78 -29.17 14.74
CA GLU A 82 -5.81 -29.40 15.75
C GLU A 82 -5.30 -28.95 17.12
N GLY A 83 -6.09 -28.15 17.84
CA GLY A 83 -5.71 -27.55 19.12
C GLY A 83 -4.77 -26.32 19.04
N ILE A 84 -4.15 -26.06 17.88
CA ILE A 84 -3.22 -24.92 17.69
C ILE A 84 -3.88 -23.81 16.88
N ALA A 85 -4.51 -24.15 15.76
CA ALA A 85 -5.24 -23.19 14.94
C ALA A 85 -6.60 -22.85 15.57
N GLN A 86 -6.98 -21.56 15.50
CA GLN A 86 -8.22 -21.06 16.11
C GLN A 86 -9.15 -20.46 15.06
N ARG A 87 -10.44 -20.39 15.40
CA ARG A 87 -11.45 -19.78 14.54
C ARG A 87 -11.46 -18.27 14.79
N GLY A 88 -11.04 -17.50 13.80
CA GLY A 88 -10.98 -16.04 13.85
C GLY A 88 -12.02 -15.39 12.94
N LYS A 89 -12.38 -14.13 13.23
CA LYS A 89 -13.18 -13.29 12.34
C LYS A 89 -12.32 -12.15 11.80
N THR A 90 -12.47 -11.86 10.52
CA THR A 90 -12.01 -10.61 9.89
C THR A 90 -13.20 -9.81 9.41
N SER A 91 -13.00 -8.53 9.12
CA SER A 91 -14.02 -7.63 8.57
C SER A 91 -14.75 -8.21 7.37
N THR A 92 -14.07 -9.00 6.55
CA THR A 92 -14.65 -9.59 5.33
C THR A 92 -15.15 -11.03 5.50
N SER A 93 -14.59 -11.83 6.41
CA SER A 93 -15.00 -13.24 6.57
C SER A 93 -14.44 -13.93 7.82
N GLY A 94 -15.10 -15.01 8.26
CA GLY A 94 -14.53 -15.94 9.23
C GLY A 94 -13.43 -16.82 8.63
N PHE A 95 -12.41 -17.17 9.40
CA PHE A 95 -11.32 -18.06 8.99
C PHE A 95 -10.93 -19.02 10.12
N TYR A 96 -10.22 -20.10 9.79
CA TYR A 96 -9.58 -20.99 10.75
C TYR A 96 -8.08 -20.98 10.50
N GLY A 97 -7.30 -20.58 11.50
CA GLY A 97 -5.86 -20.43 11.38
C GLY A 97 -5.29 -19.44 12.38
N PHE A 98 -4.28 -18.68 11.95
CA PHE A 98 -3.46 -17.84 12.83
C PHE A 98 -3.68 -16.36 12.54
N LYS A 99 -3.60 -15.55 13.59
CA LYS A 99 -3.51 -14.10 13.49
C LYS A 99 -2.08 -13.72 13.86
N ILE A 100 -1.35 -13.12 12.92
CA ILE A 100 0.02 -12.66 13.15
C ILE A 100 0.00 -11.15 13.35
N PHE A 101 0.69 -10.70 14.40
CA PHE A 101 0.94 -9.29 14.72
C PHE A 101 2.34 -8.89 14.25
#